data_AF-A0A229GNA5-F1
#
_entry.id   AF-A0A229GNA5-F1
#
_cell.length_a   1.000
_cell.length_b   1.000
_cell.length_c   1.000
_cell.angle_alpha   90.00
_cell.angle_beta   90.00
_cell.angle_gamma   90.00
#
_symmetry.space_group_name_H-M   'P 1'
#
loop_
_entity.id
_entity.type
_entity.pdbx_description
1 polymer ?
#
loop_
_entity_poly.entity_id
_entity_poly.type
_entity_poly.pdbx_seq_one_letter_code
_entity_poly.pdbx_strand_id
1 'polypeptide(L)'
;MPGQNLDRNAARQWLKIQIDKEPPILKQIAALHKEAQLNAFKARNAKKKRSAQDRLSNTPVTVLLRKRADVNPMVLLAAGVATADHILELGASGLRARANIDANAAANWVNAARDVKRAQPGDDLPAPSPSDWCEEDVGLVRSLLILESAGLLRYAPHTQGLSYASDRARAVLKGTNWLRWKFKASASDDLAANVAELSEWISSGNGEANREQVESHLARHMALVEGLRDPNEVARLWGYKHEELLTLLREEVP
;
A
#
# COMPACT_ATOMS: atom_id res chain seq x y z
N MET A 1 6.61 49.23 -10.85
CA MET A 1 7.53 49.82 -9.85
C MET A 1 8.25 48.67 -9.16
N PRO A 2 9.60 48.60 -9.19
CA PRO A 2 10.37 47.74 -8.30
C PRO A 2 10.35 48.35 -6.90
N GLY A 3 10.02 47.57 -5.86
CA GLY A 3 10.15 48.03 -4.47
C GLY A 3 8.87 48.11 -3.62
N GLN A 4 7.73 47.53 -4.01
CA GLN A 4 6.74 47.17 -3.00
C GLN A 4 7.26 45.94 -2.25
N ASN A 5 7.86 46.17 -1.08
CA ASN A 5 8.26 45.10 -0.16
C ASN A 5 7.01 44.33 0.25
N LEU A 6 6.74 43.22 -0.45
CA LEU A 6 5.72 42.26 -0.05
C LEU A 6 6.03 41.82 1.38
N ASP A 7 5.12 42.08 2.31
CA ASP A 7 5.28 41.59 3.67
C ASP A 7 5.27 40.05 3.65
N ARG A 8 6.42 39.46 3.98
CA ARG A 8 6.63 38.01 4.03
C ARG A 8 5.59 37.34 4.93
N ASN A 9 5.22 37.95 6.05
CA ASN A 9 4.26 37.35 6.97
C ASN A 9 2.84 37.36 6.39
N ALA A 10 2.42 38.49 5.83
CA ALA A 10 1.15 38.58 5.10
C ALA A 10 1.09 37.59 3.92
N ALA A 11 2.16 37.48 3.13
CA ALA A 11 2.26 36.52 2.03
C ALA A 11 2.14 35.07 2.51
N ARG A 12 2.83 34.71 3.61
CA ARG A 12 2.73 33.38 4.21
C ARG A 12 1.33 33.09 4.76
N GLN A 13 0.66 34.06 5.36
CA GLN A 13 -0.73 33.92 5.82
C GLN A 13 -1.68 33.70 4.63
N TRP A 14 -1.53 34.49 3.57
CA TRP A 14 -2.33 34.33 2.35
C TRP A 14 -2.11 32.95 1.70
N LEU A 15 -0.85 32.49 1.59
CA LEU A 15 -0.54 31.15 1.07
C LEU A 15 -1.20 30.04 1.90
N LYS A 16 -1.19 30.14 3.23
CA LYS A 16 -1.90 29.18 4.10
C LYS A 16 -3.40 29.16 3.84
N ILE A 17 -4.02 30.33 3.68
CA ILE A 17 -5.45 30.43 3.33
C ILE A 17 -5.74 29.69 2.01
N GLN A 18 -4.87 29.80 1.00
CA GLN A 18 -5.07 29.06 -0.26
C GLN A 18 -4.93 27.54 -0.09
N ILE A 19 -4.04 27.09 0.80
CA ILE A 19 -3.92 25.66 1.14
C ILE A 19 -5.19 25.17 1.85
N ASP A 20 -5.73 25.96 2.77
CA ASP A 20 -6.93 25.59 3.53
C ASP A 20 -8.19 25.60 2.66
N LYS A 21 -8.22 26.46 1.62
CA LYS A 21 -9.24 26.50 0.56
C LYS A 21 -9.21 25.33 -0.42
N GLU A 22 -8.27 24.38 -0.26
CA GLU A 22 -8.24 23.17 -1.08
C GLU A 22 -9.62 22.48 -1.09
N PRO A 23 -10.20 22.26 -2.29
CA PRO A 23 -11.53 21.70 -2.43
C PRO A 23 -11.69 20.36 -1.67
N PRO A 24 -12.80 20.16 -0.94
CA PRO A 24 -13.04 18.93 -0.17
C PRO A 24 -12.92 17.66 -1.02
N ILE A 25 -13.27 17.73 -2.30
CA ILE A 25 -13.15 16.61 -3.23
C ILE A 25 -11.71 16.11 -3.39
N LEU A 26 -10.71 16.99 -3.40
CA LEU A 26 -9.30 16.58 -3.49
C LEU A 26 -8.86 15.84 -2.23
N LYS A 27 -9.37 16.25 -1.06
CA LYS A 27 -9.13 15.56 0.22
C LYS A 27 -9.78 14.17 0.23
N GLN A 28 -10.97 14.03 -0.35
CA GLN A 28 -11.63 12.73 -0.52
C GLN A 28 -10.83 11.81 -1.44
N ILE A 29 -10.35 12.30 -2.59
CA ILE A 29 -9.51 11.52 -3.52
C ILE A 29 -8.22 11.04 -2.82
N ALA A 30 -7.56 11.93 -2.08
CA ALA A 30 -6.36 11.59 -1.32
C ALA A 30 -6.64 10.56 -0.22
N ALA A 31 -7.79 10.68 0.46
CA ALA A 31 -8.21 9.72 1.49
C ALA A 31 -8.48 8.34 0.89
N LEU A 32 -9.20 8.26 -0.22
CA LEU A 32 -9.48 7.02 -0.94
C LEU A 32 -8.22 6.31 -1.40
N HIS A 33 -7.27 7.06 -2.00
CA HIS A 33 -5.98 6.51 -2.38
C HIS A 33 -5.23 5.92 -1.19
N LYS A 34 -5.17 6.65 -0.06
CA LYS A 34 -4.49 6.20 1.15
C LYS A 34 -5.16 4.98 1.78
N GLU A 35 -6.49 4.95 1.78
CA GLU A 35 -7.27 3.81 2.29
C GLU A 35 -7.04 2.57 1.44
N ALA A 36 -7.08 2.70 0.11
CA ALA A 36 -6.80 1.61 -0.82
C ALA A 36 -5.37 1.06 -0.64
N GLN A 37 -4.39 1.94 -0.51
CA GLN A 37 -2.99 1.57 -0.24
C GLN A 37 -2.86 0.81 1.09
N LEU A 38 -3.51 1.27 2.15
CA LEU A 38 -3.50 0.60 3.45
C LEU A 38 -4.18 -0.77 3.39
N ASN A 39 -5.29 -0.88 2.67
CA ASN A 39 -6.01 -2.14 2.50
C ASN A 39 -5.20 -3.15 1.69
N ALA A 40 -4.54 -2.71 0.61
CA ALA A 40 -3.61 -3.53 -0.15
C ALA A 40 -2.45 -4.04 0.72
N PHE A 41 -1.84 -3.17 1.53
CA PHE A 41 -0.79 -3.55 2.47
C PHE A 41 -1.26 -4.60 3.49
N LYS A 42 -2.45 -4.42 4.07
CA LYS A 42 -3.05 -5.38 5.01
C LYS A 42 -3.32 -6.73 4.33
N ALA A 43 -3.93 -6.71 3.14
CA ALA A 43 -4.24 -7.92 2.37
C ALA A 43 -2.97 -8.68 1.97
N ARG A 44 -1.93 -7.97 1.50
CA ARG A 44 -0.61 -8.54 1.20
C ARG A 44 0.00 -9.26 2.41
N ASN A 45 -0.06 -8.64 3.58
CA ASN A 45 0.47 -9.25 4.81
C ASN A 45 -0.38 -10.42 5.31
N ALA A 46 -1.70 -10.36 5.15
CA ALA A 46 -2.59 -11.49 5.43
C ALA A 46 -2.26 -12.68 4.51
N LYS A 47 -2.10 -12.42 3.21
CA LYS A 47 -1.69 -13.41 2.21
C LYS A 47 -0.33 -14.03 2.55
N LYS A 48 0.69 -13.22 2.89
CA LYS A 48 2.00 -13.73 3.36
C LYS A 48 1.85 -14.69 4.54
N LYS A 49 1.06 -14.33 5.55
CA LYS A 49 0.83 -15.15 6.74
C LYS A 49 0.11 -16.45 6.39
N ARG A 50 -0.92 -16.37 5.55
CA ARG A 50 -1.67 -17.54 5.08
C ARG A 50 -0.79 -18.48 4.28
N SER A 51 -0.04 -17.97 3.30
CA SER A 51 0.91 -18.78 2.51
C SER A 51 1.92 -19.52 3.41
N ALA A 52 2.43 -18.85 4.46
CA ALA A 52 3.30 -19.51 5.45
C ALA A 52 2.57 -20.60 6.26
N GLN A 53 1.31 -20.35 6.65
CA GLN A 53 0.50 -21.34 7.38
C GLN A 53 0.12 -22.54 6.51
N ASP A 54 -0.26 -22.30 5.25
CA ASP A 54 -0.58 -23.33 4.27
C ASP A 54 0.65 -24.20 4.01
N ARG A 55 1.85 -23.60 3.89
CA ARG A 55 3.10 -24.37 3.81
C ARG A 55 3.33 -25.25 5.03
N LEU A 56 3.15 -24.73 6.24
CA LEU A 56 3.34 -25.49 7.47
C LEU A 56 2.38 -26.67 7.55
N SER A 57 1.11 -26.43 7.23
CA SER A 57 0.04 -27.42 7.25
C SER A 57 0.24 -28.49 6.17
N ASN A 58 0.72 -28.09 4.99
CA ASN A 58 0.90 -28.98 3.85
C ASN A 58 2.28 -29.65 3.78
N THR A 59 3.21 -29.34 4.69
CA THR A 59 4.53 -30.00 4.73
C THR A 59 4.49 -31.17 5.72
N PRO A 60 4.43 -32.43 5.24
CA PRO A 60 4.44 -33.58 6.12
C PRO A 60 5.79 -33.75 6.82
N VAL A 61 5.80 -34.30 8.02
CA VAL A 61 7.05 -34.59 8.76
C VAL A 61 7.97 -35.53 7.99
N THR A 62 7.42 -36.42 7.16
CA THR A 62 8.19 -37.31 6.29
C THR A 62 8.99 -36.55 5.23
N VAL A 63 8.43 -35.46 4.68
CA VAL A 63 9.11 -34.58 3.71
C VAL A 63 10.11 -33.68 4.43
N LEU A 64 9.72 -33.10 5.57
CA LEU A 64 10.55 -32.23 6.38
C LEU A 64 11.85 -32.91 6.82
N LEU A 65 11.74 -34.16 7.28
CA LEU A 65 12.84 -34.91 7.86
C LEU A 65 13.62 -35.75 6.85
N ARG A 66 13.13 -35.93 5.62
CA ARG A 66 13.87 -36.66 4.56
C ARG A 66 15.28 -36.11 4.30
N LYS A 67 15.48 -34.83 4.58
CA LYS A 67 16.76 -34.12 4.41
C LYS A 67 17.70 -34.22 5.62
N ARG A 68 17.27 -34.81 6.74
CA ARG A 68 18.08 -34.96 7.96
C ARG A 68 18.07 -36.44 8.36
N ALA A 69 19.20 -37.13 8.17
CA ALA A 69 19.33 -38.58 8.28
C ALA A 69 19.24 -39.13 9.73
N ASP A 70 18.94 -38.27 10.70
CA ASP A 70 19.33 -38.50 12.08
C ASP A 70 18.27 -39.31 12.85
N VAL A 71 17.01 -39.37 12.39
CA VAL A 71 15.92 -40.09 13.08
C VAL A 71 14.78 -40.49 12.14
N ASN A 72 14.13 -41.62 12.43
CA ASN A 72 12.97 -42.12 11.71
C ASN A 72 11.71 -41.24 11.92
N PRO A 73 11.13 -40.63 10.86
CA PRO A 73 9.91 -39.80 10.96
C PRO A 73 8.68 -40.56 11.46
N MET A 74 8.70 -41.90 11.44
CA MET A 74 7.59 -42.73 11.95
C MET A 74 7.33 -42.53 13.44
N VAL A 75 8.35 -42.15 14.24
CA VAL A 75 8.18 -41.88 15.67
C VAL A 75 7.24 -40.68 15.90
N LEU A 76 7.34 -39.66 15.04
CA LEU A 76 6.45 -38.50 15.08
C LEU A 76 5.02 -38.85 14.66
N LEU A 77 4.89 -39.64 13.58
CA LEU A 77 3.59 -40.09 13.10
C LEU A 77 2.85 -40.94 14.14
N ALA A 78 3.56 -41.84 14.81
CA ALA A 78 3.02 -42.65 15.90
C ALA A 78 2.55 -41.79 17.10
N ALA A 79 3.15 -40.61 17.30
CA ALA A 79 2.76 -39.64 18.31
C ALA A 79 1.72 -38.60 17.83
N GLY A 80 1.11 -38.80 16.65
CA GLY A 80 0.11 -37.90 16.07
C GLY A 80 0.66 -36.61 15.47
N VAL A 81 1.98 -36.51 15.27
CA VAL A 81 2.65 -35.35 14.70
C VAL A 81 2.86 -35.59 13.20
N ALA A 82 1.97 -35.05 12.38
CA ALA A 82 1.92 -35.32 10.94
C ALA A 82 2.56 -34.24 10.06
N THR A 83 2.56 -32.98 10.52
CA THR A 83 2.96 -31.82 9.71
C THR A 83 4.02 -30.96 10.42
N ALA A 84 4.66 -30.07 9.68
CA ALA A 84 5.54 -29.06 10.24
C ALA A 84 4.80 -28.12 11.21
N ASP A 85 3.50 -27.90 10.98
CA ASP A 85 2.64 -27.13 11.87
C ASP A 85 2.52 -27.77 13.26
N HIS A 86 2.19 -29.06 13.32
CA HIS A 86 2.09 -29.80 14.60
C HIS A 86 3.41 -29.77 15.41
N ILE A 87 4.56 -29.78 14.73
CA ILE A 87 5.88 -29.63 15.36
C ILE A 87 6.01 -28.26 16.05
N LEU A 88 5.57 -27.19 15.39
CA LEU A 88 5.63 -25.84 15.96
C LEU A 88 4.63 -25.64 17.10
N GLU A 89 3.42 -26.19 16.99
CA GLU A 89 2.40 -26.14 18.03
C GLU A 89 2.87 -26.80 19.33
N LEU A 90 3.51 -27.98 19.23
CA LEU A 90 4.01 -28.69 20.40
C LEU A 90 5.29 -28.09 20.98
N GLY A 91 6.13 -27.54 20.11
CA GLY A 91 7.47 -27.09 20.48
C GLY A 91 8.37 -28.22 20.99
N ALA A 92 9.59 -27.87 21.38
CA ALA A 92 10.61 -28.87 21.73
C ALA A 92 10.22 -29.67 22.98
N SER A 93 9.60 -29.05 23.97
CA SER A 93 9.15 -29.72 25.20
C SER A 93 8.01 -30.71 24.93
N GLY A 94 7.01 -30.32 24.14
CA GLY A 94 5.88 -31.19 23.80
C GLY A 94 6.31 -32.41 22.97
N LEU A 95 7.26 -32.21 22.05
CA LEU A 95 7.86 -33.31 21.28
C LEU A 95 8.58 -34.32 22.17
N ARG A 96 9.42 -33.83 23.10
CA ARG A 96 10.12 -34.70 24.07
C ARG A 96 9.13 -35.54 24.89
N ALA A 97 8.07 -34.91 25.38
CA ALA A 97 7.08 -35.57 26.23
C ALA A 97 6.21 -36.59 25.47
N ARG A 98 5.80 -36.30 24.23
CA ARG A 98 4.89 -37.18 23.46
C ARG A 98 5.58 -38.34 22.74
N ALA A 99 6.81 -38.13 22.30
CA ALA A 99 7.47 -39.04 21.36
C ALA A 99 8.83 -39.55 21.88
N ASN A 100 9.16 -39.29 23.16
CA ASN A 100 10.42 -39.67 23.79
C ASN A 100 11.66 -39.26 22.97
N ILE A 101 11.58 -38.08 22.36
CA ILE A 101 12.62 -37.55 21.47
C ILE A 101 13.73 -36.92 22.31
N ASP A 102 14.99 -37.08 21.88
CA ASP A 102 16.12 -36.39 22.48
C ASP A 102 16.00 -34.85 22.39
N ALA A 103 16.60 -34.14 23.35
CA ALA A 103 16.54 -32.69 23.42
C ALA A 103 17.10 -32.00 22.16
N ASN A 104 18.22 -32.50 21.63
CA ASN A 104 18.86 -31.92 20.45
C ASN A 104 18.04 -32.22 19.19
N ALA A 105 17.51 -33.44 19.07
CA ALA A 105 16.63 -33.81 17.97
C ALA A 105 15.35 -32.96 17.94
N ALA A 106 14.69 -32.77 19.09
CA ALA A 106 13.50 -31.93 19.19
C ALA A 106 13.78 -30.46 18.82
N ALA A 107 14.90 -29.90 19.29
CA ALA A 107 15.31 -28.54 18.91
C ALA A 107 15.59 -28.42 17.41
N ASN A 108 16.25 -29.42 16.82
CA ASN A 108 16.55 -29.45 15.39
C ASN A 108 15.28 -29.50 14.54
N TRP A 109 14.24 -30.22 14.97
CA TRP A 109 12.98 -30.32 14.23
C TRP A 109 12.14 -29.07 14.33
N VAL A 110 12.09 -28.44 15.50
CA VAL A 110 11.47 -27.12 15.65
C VAL A 110 12.17 -26.10 14.75
N ASN A 111 13.50 -26.14 14.67
CA ASN A 111 14.24 -25.26 13.76
C ASN A 111 13.94 -25.57 12.28
N ALA A 112 13.85 -26.85 11.89
CA ALA A 112 13.46 -27.23 10.54
C ALA A 112 12.04 -26.77 10.19
N ALA A 113 11.09 -26.88 11.10
CA ALA A 113 9.73 -26.39 10.89
C ALA A 113 9.67 -24.85 10.84
N ARG A 114 10.51 -24.15 11.63
CA ARG A 114 10.69 -22.69 11.51
C ARG A 114 11.25 -22.29 10.15
N ASP A 115 12.13 -23.11 9.56
CA ASP A 115 12.66 -22.87 8.23
C ASP A 115 11.57 -22.95 7.15
N VAL A 116 10.60 -23.87 7.29
CA VAL A 116 9.41 -23.95 6.41
C VAL A 116 8.54 -22.69 6.49
N LYS A 117 8.42 -22.12 7.70
CA LYS A 117 7.64 -20.89 7.95
C LYS A 117 8.26 -19.65 7.32
N ARG A 118 9.56 -19.65 6.98
CA ARG A 118 10.23 -18.48 6.40
C ARG A 118 9.52 -18.01 5.13
N ALA A 119 9.49 -16.69 4.92
CA ALA A 119 8.91 -16.10 3.74
C ALA A 119 9.62 -16.61 2.47
N GLN A 120 8.83 -16.95 1.45
CA GLN A 120 9.30 -17.37 0.15
C GLN A 120 8.94 -16.34 -0.93
N PRO A 121 9.68 -16.29 -2.05
CA PRO A 121 9.28 -15.50 -3.20
C PRO A 121 7.87 -15.89 -3.66
N GLY A 122 6.99 -14.90 -3.83
CA GLY A 122 5.61 -15.12 -4.27
C GLY A 122 4.58 -15.27 -3.13
N ASP A 123 5.01 -15.34 -1.87
CA ASP A 123 4.09 -15.42 -0.72
C ASP A 123 3.12 -14.25 -0.60
N ASP A 124 3.51 -13.14 -1.19
CA ASP A 124 2.86 -11.85 -1.15
C ASP A 124 2.13 -11.51 -2.45
N LEU A 125 2.16 -12.43 -3.41
CA LEU A 125 1.46 -12.33 -4.67
C LEU A 125 0.15 -13.13 -4.59
N PRO A 126 -0.91 -12.64 -5.25
CA PRO A 126 -2.10 -13.44 -5.43
C PRO A 126 -1.78 -14.66 -6.31
N ALA A 127 -2.53 -15.75 -6.14
CA ALA A 127 -2.35 -16.89 -7.03
C ALA A 127 -2.62 -16.48 -8.50
N PRO A 128 -1.88 -17.04 -9.49
CA PRO A 128 -2.03 -16.62 -10.88
C PRO A 128 -3.44 -16.84 -11.44
N SER A 129 -4.05 -17.98 -11.11
CA SER A 129 -5.40 -18.34 -11.53
C SER A 129 -6.44 -17.91 -10.49
N PRO A 130 -7.51 -17.19 -10.88
CA PRO A 130 -8.61 -16.87 -9.99
C PRO A 130 -9.35 -18.07 -9.40
N SER A 131 -9.26 -19.24 -10.04
CA SER A 131 -9.82 -20.49 -9.50
C SER A 131 -9.19 -20.91 -8.17
N ASP A 132 -7.96 -20.46 -7.92
CA ASP A 132 -7.14 -20.88 -6.78
C ASP A 132 -7.09 -19.79 -5.70
N TRP A 133 -7.86 -18.71 -5.89
CA TRP A 133 -7.86 -17.57 -4.99
C TRP A 133 -8.48 -17.90 -3.65
N CYS A 134 -7.78 -17.48 -2.60
CA CYS A 134 -8.37 -17.34 -1.28
C CYS A 134 -8.96 -15.95 -1.08
N GLU A 135 -9.62 -15.75 0.06
CA GLU A 135 -10.23 -14.46 0.42
C GLU A 135 -9.20 -13.32 0.45
N GLU A 136 -7.96 -13.61 0.90
CA GLU A 136 -6.86 -12.64 0.90
C GLU A 136 -6.40 -12.26 -0.51
N ASP A 137 -6.46 -13.17 -1.48
CA ASP A 137 -6.13 -12.89 -2.88
C ASP A 137 -7.17 -11.94 -3.47
N VAL A 138 -8.46 -12.24 -3.27
CA VAL A 138 -9.57 -11.37 -3.70
C VAL A 138 -9.43 -9.98 -3.07
N GLY A 139 -9.17 -9.93 -1.74
CA GLY A 139 -9.01 -8.68 -1.01
C GLY A 139 -7.82 -7.84 -1.49
N LEU A 140 -6.70 -8.49 -1.82
CA LEU A 140 -5.51 -7.84 -2.35
C LEU A 140 -5.77 -7.27 -3.74
N VAL A 141 -6.26 -8.10 -4.68
CA VAL A 141 -6.53 -7.66 -6.05
C VAL A 141 -7.58 -6.56 -6.10
N ARG A 142 -8.66 -6.69 -5.31
CA ARG A 142 -9.66 -5.64 -5.14
C ARG A 142 -9.02 -4.32 -4.68
N SER A 143 -8.17 -4.36 -3.66
CA SER A 143 -7.52 -3.17 -3.13
C SER A 143 -6.60 -2.53 -4.17
N LEU A 144 -5.91 -3.33 -4.98
CA LEU A 144 -5.06 -2.85 -6.07
C LEU A 144 -5.89 -2.20 -7.19
N LEU A 145 -7.03 -2.77 -7.58
CA LEU A 145 -7.94 -2.17 -8.56
C LEU A 145 -8.49 -0.81 -8.09
N ILE A 146 -8.84 -0.70 -6.80
CA ILE A 146 -9.27 0.57 -6.21
C ILE A 146 -8.10 1.57 -6.20
N LEU A 147 -6.91 1.12 -5.79
CA LEU A 147 -5.71 1.96 -5.75
C LEU A 147 -5.34 2.50 -7.13
N GLU A 148 -5.38 1.65 -8.16
CA GLU A 148 -5.15 2.02 -9.55
C GLU A 148 -6.14 3.12 -9.98
N SER A 149 -7.43 2.89 -9.76
CA SER A 149 -8.48 3.85 -10.14
C SER A 149 -8.36 5.17 -9.38
N ALA A 150 -8.03 5.13 -8.09
CA ALA A 150 -7.78 6.33 -7.28
C ALA A 150 -6.53 7.07 -7.74
N GLY A 151 -5.48 6.35 -8.17
CA GLY A 151 -4.28 6.89 -8.80
C GLY A 151 -4.61 7.63 -10.09
N LEU A 152 -5.33 6.97 -11.01
CA LEU A 152 -5.79 7.59 -12.26
C LEU A 152 -6.61 8.86 -12.01
N LEU A 153 -7.49 8.84 -11.01
CA LEU A 153 -8.26 10.01 -10.61
C LEU A 153 -7.37 11.12 -10.05
N ARG A 154 -6.42 10.79 -9.18
CA ARG A 154 -5.51 11.74 -8.54
C ARG A 154 -4.59 12.44 -9.54
N TYR A 155 -4.11 11.71 -10.54
CA TYR A 155 -3.18 12.21 -11.54
C TYR A 155 -3.85 12.70 -12.83
N ALA A 156 -5.18 12.68 -12.91
CA ALA A 156 -5.91 13.21 -14.05
C ALA A 156 -5.65 14.73 -14.23
N PRO A 157 -5.56 15.24 -15.47
CA PRO A 157 -5.31 16.67 -15.74
C PRO A 157 -6.29 17.62 -15.04
N HIS A 158 -7.56 17.24 -14.96
CA HIS A 158 -8.61 18.04 -14.31
C HIS A 158 -8.42 18.13 -12.79
N THR A 159 -7.98 17.03 -12.17
CA THR A 159 -7.67 16.99 -10.73
C THR A 159 -6.41 17.82 -10.42
N GLN A 160 -5.39 17.75 -11.29
CA GLN A 160 -4.18 18.58 -11.18
C GLN A 160 -4.50 20.06 -11.39
N GLY A 161 -5.38 20.38 -12.34
CA GLY A 161 -5.88 21.74 -12.55
C GLY A 161 -6.56 22.27 -11.30
N LEU A 162 -7.39 21.45 -10.64
CA LEU A 162 -8.08 21.83 -9.41
C LEU A 162 -7.13 21.95 -8.20
N SER A 163 -6.09 21.11 -8.12
CA SER A 163 -5.11 21.12 -7.02
C SER A 163 -4.00 22.16 -7.19
N TYR A 164 -3.84 22.73 -8.39
CA TYR A 164 -2.71 23.59 -8.73
C TYR A 164 -2.50 24.73 -7.72
N ALA A 165 -3.57 25.44 -7.34
CA ALA A 165 -3.43 26.55 -6.40
C ALA A 165 -2.93 26.12 -5.02
N SER A 166 -3.46 25.04 -4.44
CA SER A 166 -3.03 24.54 -3.13
C SER A 166 -1.61 23.98 -3.19
N ASP A 167 -1.28 23.24 -4.24
CA ASP A 167 0.05 22.65 -4.43
C ASP A 167 1.13 23.70 -4.69
N ARG A 168 0.84 24.69 -5.54
CA ARG A 168 1.70 25.86 -5.77
C ARG A 168 1.87 26.66 -4.48
N ALA A 169 0.79 26.89 -3.73
CA ALA A 169 0.86 27.59 -2.45
C ALA A 169 1.77 26.85 -1.44
N ARG A 170 1.65 25.51 -1.33
CA ARG A 170 2.55 24.67 -0.51
C ARG A 170 4.00 24.80 -0.95
N ALA A 171 4.27 24.74 -2.25
CA ALA A 171 5.61 24.84 -2.81
C ALA A 171 6.25 26.21 -2.51
N VAL A 172 5.50 27.30 -2.75
CA VAL A 172 5.96 28.66 -2.45
C VAL A 172 6.18 28.83 -0.95
N LEU A 173 5.27 28.34 -0.10
CA LEU A 173 5.40 28.41 1.35
C LEU A 173 6.66 27.69 1.85
N LYS A 174 6.98 26.49 1.32
CA LYS A 174 8.25 25.80 1.59
C LYS A 174 9.46 26.63 1.16
N GLY A 175 9.35 27.31 0.02
CA GLY A 175 10.36 28.24 -0.51
C GLY A 175 10.60 29.47 0.37
N THR A 176 9.69 29.82 1.28
CA THR A 176 9.86 30.95 2.22
C THR A 176 10.57 30.56 3.53
N ASN A 177 11.38 29.49 3.54
CA ASN A 177 12.16 29.10 4.71
C ASN A 177 13.16 30.21 5.12
N TRP A 178 13.53 30.26 6.39
CA TRP A 178 14.36 31.35 6.93
C TRP A 178 15.79 31.37 6.36
N LEU A 179 16.36 30.21 6.04
CA LEU A 179 17.69 30.08 5.45
C LEU A 179 17.76 30.73 4.07
N ARG A 180 16.83 30.37 3.18
CA ARG A 180 16.71 30.94 1.83
C ARG A 180 16.45 32.44 1.91
N TRP A 181 15.62 32.88 2.85
CA TRP A 181 15.33 34.30 3.03
C TRP A 181 16.54 35.11 3.50
N LYS A 182 17.40 34.52 4.35
CA LYS A 182 18.60 35.17 4.88
C LYS A 182 19.73 35.25 3.86
N PHE A 183 19.88 34.23 3.02
CA PHE A 183 21.06 34.06 2.16
C PHE A 183 20.82 34.30 0.67
N LYS A 184 19.57 34.38 0.21
CA LYS A 184 19.24 34.66 -1.20
C LYS A 184 18.69 36.07 -1.36
N ALA A 185 19.48 36.96 -1.95
CA ALA A 185 19.11 38.36 -2.16
C ALA A 185 17.80 38.52 -2.98
N SER A 186 17.57 37.64 -3.96
CA SER A 186 16.34 37.64 -4.77
C SER A 186 15.15 36.92 -4.14
N ALA A 187 15.24 36.45 -2.88
CA ALA A 187 14.13 35.71 -2.25
C ALA A 187 12.84 36.53 -2.15
N SER A 188 12.95 37.85 -1.96
CA SER A 188 11.81 38.76 -1.89
C SER A 188 11.13 38.92 -3.25
N ASP A 189 11.91 39.18 -4.30
CA ASP A 189 11.40 39.33 -5.67
C ASP A 189 10.83 38.01 -6.20
N ASP A 190 11.49 36.88 -5.93
CA ASP A 190 10.98 35.55 -6.21
C ASP A 190 9.60 35.37 -5.56
N LEU A 191 9.45 35.69 -4.27
CA LEU A 191 8.20 35.50 -3.55
C LEU A 191 7.09 36.39 -4.12
N ALA A 192 7.39 37.66 -4.40
CA ALA A 192 6.43 38.59 -5.00
C ALA A 192 5.95 38.10 -6.37
N ALA A 193 6.86 37.66 -7.23
CA ALA A 193 6.52 37.11 -8.53
C ALA A 193 5.65 35.84 -8.43
N ASN A 194 6.03 34.90 -7.55
CA ASN A 194 5.27 33.66 -7.35
C ASN A 194 3.85 33.93 -6.78
N VAL A 195 3.72 34.90 -5.86
CA VAL A 195 2.42 35.29 -5.30
C VAL A 195 1.55 35.99 -6.35
N ALA A 196 2.14 36.87 -7.17
CA ALA A 196 1.42 37.52 -8.25
C ALA A 196 0.91 36.52 -9.29
N GLU A 197 1.78 35.61 -9.74
CA GLU A 197 1.44 34.52 -10.68
C GLU A 197 0.29 33.65 -10.13
N LEU A 198 0.40 33.23 -8.87
CA LEU A 198 -0.64 32.40 -8.24
C LEU A 198 -1.96 33.19 -8.07
N SER A 199 -1.89 34.47 -7.70
CA SER A 199 -3.08 35.32 -7.58
C SER A 199 -3.78 35.52 -8.93
N GLU A 200 -3.03 35.71 -10.01
CA GLU A 200 -3.56 35.80 -11.37
C GLU A 200 -4.24 34.49 -11.78
N TRP A 201 -3.58 33.36 -11.54
CA TRP A 201 -4.16 32.05 -11.83
C TRP A 201 -5.46 31.80 -11.04
N ILE A 202 -5.50 32.11 -9.75
CA ILE A 202 -6.72 31.97 -8.93
C ILE A 202 -7.83 32.86 -9.48
N SER A 203 -7.50 34.10 -9.85
CA SER A 203 -8.47 35.07 -10.39
C SER A 203 -9.02 34.66 -11.74
N SER A 204 -8.27 33.87 -12.53
CA SER A 204 -8.71 33.36 -13.83
C SER A 204 -9.85 32.34 -13.74
N GLY A 205 -10.10 31.73 -12.57
CA GLY A 205 -11.15 30.71 -12.38
C GLY A 205 -10.88 29.37 -13.08
N ASN A 206 -9.75 29.22 -13.76
CA ASN A 206 -9.41 28.03 -14.55
C ASN A 206 -9.41 26.71 -13.75
N GLY A 207 -9.06 26.77 -12.46
CA GLY A 207 -9.11 25.60 -11.57
C GLY A 207 -10.53 25.10 -11.32
N GLU A 208 -11.46 26.01 -11.05
CA GLU A 208 -12.83 25.66 -10.65
C GLU A 208 -13.67 25.15 -11.82
N ALA A 209 -13.34 25.55 -13.06
CA ALA A 209 -13.98 25.04 -14.27
C ALA A 209 -13.88 23.50 -14.42
N ASN A 210 -12.90 22.87 -13.78
CA ASN A 210 -12.70 21.41 -13.82
C ASN A 210 -13.49 20.66 -12.73
N ARG A 211 -14.15 21.37 -11.80
CA ARG A 211 -14.72 20.77 -10.61
C ARG A 211 -15.81 19.73 -10.90
N GLU A 212 -16.77 20.06 -11.75
CA GLU A 212 -17.87 19.13 -12.11
C GLU A 212 -17.33 17.84 -12.74
N GLN A 213 -16.27 17.95 -13.52
CA GLN A 213 -15.62 16.80 -14.13
C GLN A 213 -14.91 15.91 -13.10
N VAL A 214 -14.22 16.53 -12.13
CA VAL A 214 -13.59 15.78 -11.01
C VAL A 214 -14.66 15.10 -10.15
N GLU A 215 -15.78 15.78 -9.87
CA GLU A 215 -16.94 15.21 -9.16
C GLU A 215 -17.55 14.02 -9.90
N SER A 216 -17.75 14.14 -11.22
CA SER A 216 -18.21 13.04 -12.08
C SER A 216 -17.23 11.85 -12.07
N HIS A 217 -15.93 12.11 -12.17
CA HIS A 217 -14.92 11.05 -12.14
C HIS A 217 -14.87 10.34 -10.78
N LEU A 218 -15.00 11.08 -9.68
CA LEU A 218 -15.10 10.52 -8.34
C LEU A 218 -16.36 9.65 -8.20
N ALA A 219 -17.51 10.10 -8.71
CA ALA A 219 -18.73 9.29 -8.68
C ALA A 219 -18.57 7.97 -9.43
N ARG A 220 -17.91 7.98 -10.60
CA ARG A 220 -17.59 6.75 -11.35
C ARG A 220 -16.63 5.84 -10.59
N HIS A 221 -15.64 6.40 -9.88
CA HIS A 221 -14.76 5.63 -9.01
C HIS A 221 -15.55 4.95 -7.88
N MET A 222 -16.46 5.67 -7.22
CA MET A 222 -17.30 5.10 -6.16
C MET A 222 -18.19 3.95 -6.68
N ALA A 223 -18.78 4.11 -7.87
CA ALA A 223 -19.54 3.03 -8.52
C ALA A 223 -18.66 1.81 -8.85
N LEU A 224 -17.41 2.02 -9.29
CA LEU A 224 -16.44 0.93 -9.46
C LEU A 224 -16.19 0.20 -8.13
N VAL A 225 -15.94 0.92 -7.03
CA VAL A 225 -15.70 0.32 -5.70
C VAL A 225 -16.87 -0.56 -5.25
N GLU A 226 -18.11 -0.16 -5.58
CA GLU A 226 -19.30 -0.96 -5.32
C GLU A 226 -19.36 -2.22 -6.19
N GLY A 227 -19.08 -2.11 -7.50
CA GLY A 227 -19.00 -3.26 -8.40
C GLY A 227 -17.94 -4.29 -8.00
N LEU A 228 -16.80 -3.82 -7.49
CA LEU A 228 -15.71 -4.67 -6.99
C LEU A 228 -16.05 -5.43 -5.68
N ARG A 229 -17.28 -5.36 -5.19
CA ARG A 229 -17.77 -6.25 -4.13
C ARG A 229 -17.99 -7.69 -4.64
N ASP A 230 -18.23 -7.87 -5.94
CA ASP A 230 -18.38 -9.19 -6.56
C ASP A 230 -16.99 -9.80 -6.86
N PRO A 231 -16.62 -10.94 -6.25
CA PRO A 231 -15.36 -11.62 -6.55
C PRO A 231 -15.20 -12.01 -8.04
N ASN A 232 -16.30 -12.26 -8.75
CA ASN A 232 -16.24 -12.58 -10.19
C ASN A 232 -15.79 -11.39 -11.01
N GLU A 233 -16.22 -10.19 -10.64
CA GLU A 233 -15.79 -8.95 -11.29
C GLU A 233 -14.30 -8.67 -11.02
N VAL A 234 -13.84 -8.91 -9.79
CA VAL A 234 -12.42 -8.82 -9.43
C VAL A 234 -11.57 -9.80 -10.26
N ALA A 235 -12.01 -11.06 -10.36
CA ALA A 235 -11.35 -12.10 -11.16
C ALA A 235 -11.33 -11.75 -12.65
N ARG A 236 -12.43 -11.22 -13.18
CA ARG A 236 -12.54 -10.77 -14.56
C ARG A 236 -11.54 -9.65 -14.84
N LEU A 237 -11.48 -8.62 -14.00
CA LEU A 237 -10.57 -7.48 -14.17
C LEU A 237 -9.10 -7.85 -14.01
N TRP A 238 -8.79 -8.80 -13.12
CA TRP A 238 -7.45 -9.38 -13.02
C TRP A 238 -6.96 -9.99 -14.33
N GLY A 239 -7.83 -10.70 -15.05
CA GLY A 239 -7.50 -11.29 -16.36
C GLY A 239 -7.05 -10.25 -17.39
N TYR A 240 -7.49 -8.99 -17.27
CA TYR A 240 -7.11 -7.90 -18.18
C TYR A 240 -5.92 -7.07 -17.68
N LYS A 241 -5.76 -6.93 -16.35
CA LYS A 241 -4.86 -5.96 -15.73
C LYS A 241 -3.72 -6.58 -14.92
N HIS A 242 -3.50 -7.88 -15.04
CA HIS A 242 -2.55 -8.64 -14.22
C HIS A 242 -1.19 -7.94 -14.02
N GLU A 243 -0.49 -7.65 -15.12
CA GLU A 243 0.85 -7.06 -15.08
C GLU A 243 0.87 -5.63 -14.51
N GLU A 244 -0.16 -4.84 -14.80
CA GLU A 244 -0.32 -3.47 -14.29
C GLU A 244 -0.51 -3.49 -12.77
N LEU A 245 -1.35 -4.40 -12.27
CA LEU A 245 -1.63 -4.54 -10.84
C LEU A 245 -0.42 -5.10 -10.08
N LEU A 246 0.34 -6.02 -10.67
CA LEU A 246 1.60 -6.50 -10.09
C LEU A 246 2.66 -5.40 -10.03
N THR A 247 2.70 -4.53 -11.04
CA THR A 247 3.60 -3.37 -11.03
C THR A 247 3.19 -2.38 -9.94
N LEU A 248 1.89 -2.07 -9.85
CA LEU A 248 1.34 -1.23 -8.78
C LEU A 248 1.63 -1.78 -7.38
N LEU A 249 1.50 -3.11 -7.18
CA LEU A 249 1.83 -3.78 -5.93
C LEU A 249 3.30 -3.58 -5.53
N ARG A 250 4.22 -3.52 -6.49
CA ARG A 250 5.66 -3.30 -6.23
C ARG A 250 5.99 -1.84 -5.93
N GLU A 251 5.30 -0.92 -6.58
CA GLU A 251 5.62 0.51 -6.54
C GLU A 251 4.91 1.24 -5.39
N GLU A 252 3.64 0.92 -5.15
CA GLU A 252 2.76 1.69 -4.27
C GLU A 252 2.42 0.96 -2.96
N VAL A 253 2.71 -0.34 -2.83
CA VAL A 253 2.41 -1.10 -1.61
C VAL A 253 3.72 -1.49 -0.89
N PRO A 254 3.98 -0.94 0.31
CA PRO A 254 5.20 -1.24 1.06
C PRO A 254 5.25 -2.67 1.63
#